data_AF-A0A257WPX1-F1
#
_entry.id   AF-A0A257WPX1-F1
#
_cell.length_a   1.000
_cell.length_b   1.000
_cell.length_c   1.000
_cell.angle_alpha   90.00
_cell.angle_beta   90.00
_cell.angle_gamma   90.00
#
_symmetry.space_group_name_H-M   'P 1'
#
loop_
_entity.id
_entity.type
_entity.pdbx_description
1 polymer ?
#
loop_
_entity_poly.entity_id
_entity_poly.type
_entity_poly.pdbx_seq_one_letter_code
_entity_poly.pdbx_strand_id
1 'polypeptide(L)'
;MVLVSTTLKVQNVVPKAYPSVGESVVEANYKATNGTFLYLQDTRDWYAWHRGNANILMFDGAVRVVNDINGDGYFNPGFTATGGTSESAGYTDAVCEMNSFEIFNGIFLSLDIINKDKFE
;
A
#
# COMPACT_ATOMS: atom_id res chain seq x y z
N MET A 1 -14.82 -4.74 32.82
CA MET A 1 -14.33 -4.88 31.44
C MET A 1 -13.24 -3.84 31.24
N VAL A 2 -11.98 -4.23 31.41
CA VAL A 2 -10.85 -3.30 31.26
C VAL A 2 -10.60 -3.15 29.76
N LEU A 3 -10.92 -1.98 29.22
CA LEU A 3 -10.45 -1.60 27.89
C LEU A 3 -8.93 -1.44 27.97
N VAL A 4 -8.20 -2.52 27.69
CA VAL A 4 -6.77 -2.45 27.42
C VAL A 4 -6.64 -1.69 26.10
N SER A 5 -6.49 -0.37 26.19
CA SER A 5 -6.07 0.46 25.07
C SER A 5 -4.60 0.13 24.80
N THR A 6 -4.36 -0.93 24.03
CA THR A 6 -3.05 -1.16 23.42
C THR A 6 -2.81 0.00 22.46
N THR A 7 -2.10 1.02 22.94
CA THR A 7 -1.62 2.13 22.12
C THR A 7 -0.70 1.53 21.07
N LEU A 8 -1.21 1.28 19.86
CA LEU A 8 -0.38 0.90 18.74
C LEU A 8 0.59 2.06 18.49
N LYS A 9 1.87 1.82 18.72
CA LYS A 9 2.90 2.82 18.45
C LYS A 9 2.94 3.05 16.95
N VAL A 10 3.14 4.29 16.54
CA VAL A 10 3.33 4.69 15.12
C VAL A 10 4.33 3.78 14.40
N GLN A 11 5.36 3.34 15.11
CA GLN A 11 6.41 2.42 14.66
C GLN A 11 5.91 1.03 14.22
N ASN A 12 4.65 0.69 14.51
CA ASN A 12 4.02 -0.59 14.17
C ASN A 12 3.22 -0.53 12.87
N VAL A 13 2.98 0.67 12.33
CA VAL A 13 2.13 0.87 11.13
C VAL A 13 2.86 1.51 9.97
N VAL A 14 3.96 2.25 10.21
CA VAL A 14 4.74 2.89 9.15
C VAL A 14 5.63 1.86 8.45
N PRO A 15 5.46 1.61 7.13
CA PRO A 15 6.33 0.71 6.37
C PRO A 15 7.79 1.15 6.46
N LYS A 16 8.73 0.20 6.59
CA LYS A 16 10.17 0.51 6.63
C LYS A 16 10.73 0.91 5.26
N ALA A 17 10.07 0.49 4.20
CA ALA A 17 10.35 0.79 2.81
C ALA A 17 9.06 0.60 1.99
N TYR A 18 9.03 1.14 0.78
CA TYR A 18 7.93 0.95 -0.17
C TYR A 18 8.39 0.12 -1.38
N PRO A 19 7.53 -0.77 -1.92
CA PRO A 19 7.84 -1.54 -3.12
C PRO A 19 8.05 -0.67 -4.35
N SER A 20 8.97 -1.09 -5.23
CA SER A 20 9.19 -0.48 -6.54
C SER A 20 8.37 -1.18 -7.62
N VAL A 21 8.10 -0.48 -8.73
CA VAL A 21 7.37 -1.06 -9.87
C VAL A 21 8.11 -2.29 -10.42
N GLY A 22 7.37 -3.38 -10.65
CA GLY A 22 7.88 -4.64 -11.17
C GLY A 22 8.42 -5.61 -10.11
N GLU A 23 8.49 -5.20 -8.84
CA GLU A 23 8.89 -6.10 -7.75
C GLU A 23 7.71 -6.98 -7.32
N SER A 24 7.93 -8.30 -7.21
CA SER A 24 6.99 -9.19 -6.51
C SER A 24 7.19 -9.04 -5.01
N VAL A 25 6.15 -8.55 -4.33
CA VAL A 25 6.26 -8.08 -2.95
C VAL A 25 6.11 -9.23 -1.96
N VAL A 26 7.09 -9.33 -1.06
CA VAL A 26 7.00 -10.15 0.14
C VAL A 26 6.81 -9.22 1.33
N GLU A 27 5.65 -9.25 1.99
CA GLU A 27 5.27 -8.33 3.07
C GLU A 27 6.33 -8.18 4.18
N ALA A 28 7.05 -9.25 4.53
CA ALA A 28 8.11 -9.21 5.53
C ALA A 28 9.24 -8.20 5.20
N ASN A 29 9.44 -7.90 3.91
CA ASN A 29 10.46 -6.97 3.44
C ASN A 29 10.03 -5.51 3.51
N TYR A 30 8.74 -5.21 3.71
CA TYR A 30 8.23 -3.84 3.66
C TYR A 30 7.40 -3.44 4.89
N LYS A 31 6.85 -4.41 5.64
CA LYS A 31 6.12 -4.13 6.89
C LYS A 31 6.95 -3.33 7.89
N ALA A 32 6.25 -2.64 8.80
CA ALA A 32 6.87 -1.83 9.83
C ALA A 32 7.84 -2.66 10.71
N THR A 33 8.94 -2.06 11.16
CA THR A 33 9.98 -2.74 11.96
C THR A 33 9.43 -3.46 13.19
N ASN A 34 8.44 -2.85 13.85
CA ASN A 34 7.77 -3.40 15.04
C ASN A 34 6.32 -3.85 14.74
N GLY A 35 5.93 -3.89 13.46
CA GLY A 35 4.57 -4.21 13.01
C GLY A 35 4.43 -5.59 12.42
N THR A 36 3.23 -6.15 12.52
CA THR A 36 2.89 -7.45 11.94
C THR A 36 2.50 -7.33 10.47
N PHE A 37 1.86 -6.22 10.09
CA PHE A 37 1.23 -6.03 8.78
C PHE A 37 1.89 -4.92 7.97
N LEU A 38 1.84 -5.05 6.65
CA LEU A 38 2.12 -3.98 5.71
C LEU A 38 0.83 -3.22 5.44
N TYR A 39 0.88 -1.90 5.59
CA TYR A 39 -0.24 -1.03 5.29
C TYR A 39 0.04 -0.28 4.00
N LEU A 40 -0.85 -0.45 3.02
CA LEU A 40 -0.85 0.27 1.75
C LEU A 40 -2.27 0.78 1.45
N GLN A 41 -2.39 1.71 0.51
CA GLN A 41 -3.66 2.16 -0.02
C GLN A 41 -4.33 1.00 -0.74
N ASP A 42 -5.57 0.71 -0.37
CA ASP A 42 -6.41 -0.25 -1.07
C ASP A 42 -6.83 0.33 -2.42
N THR A 43 -6.42 -0.31 -3.51
CA THR A 43 -6.80 0.06 -4.88
C THR A 43 -7.48 -1.11 -5.59
N ARG A 44 -8.11 -2.02 -4.83
CA ARG A 44 -8.81 -3.16 -5.42
C ARG A 44 -9.87 -2.63 -6.37
N ASP A 45 -10.06 -3.36 -7.46
CA ASP A 45 -10.96 -2.99 -8.56
C ASP A 45 -10.58 -1.71 -9.33
N TRP A 46 -9.37 -1.19 -9.15
CA TRP A 46 -8.85 -0.14 -10.03
C TRP A 46 -8.44 -0.77 -11.36
N TYR A 47 -9.31 -0.62 -12.34
CA TYR A 47 -9.20 -1.30 -13.63
C TYR A 47 -8.45 -0.48 -14.69
N ALA A 48 -7.63 -1.17 -15.48
CA ALA A 48 -6.85 -0.62 -16.58
C ALA A 48 -7.71 -0.38 -17.84
N TRP A 49 -8.64 0.57 -17.72
CA TRP A 49 -9.71 0.84 -18.69
C TRP A 49 -9.23 1.18 -20.11
N HIS A 50 -8.02 1.72 -20.25
CA HIS A 50 -7.46 2.20 -21.51
C HIS A 50 -6.35 1.29 -22.07
N ARG A 51 -6.70 0.06 -22.45
CA ARG A 51 -5.75 -0.90 -23.06
C ARG A 51 -4.53 -1.21 -22.16
N GLY A 52 -4.78 -1.53 -20.90
CA GLY A 52 -3.70 -1.85 -19.94
C GLY A 52 -3.09 -0.62 -19.28
N ASN A 53 -3.75 0.54 -19.34
CA ASN A 53 -3.38 1.70 -18.54
C ASN A 53 -4.60 2.50 -18.08
N ALA A 54 -4.36 3.40 -17.13
CA ALA A 54 -5.34 4.38 -16.66
C ALA A 54 -4.65 5.69 -16.25
N ASN A 55 -5.39 6.78 -16.37
CA ASN A 55 -4.94 8.10 -15.95
C ASN A 55 -5.52 8.39 -14.57
N ILE A 56 -4.63 8.53 -13.57
CA ILE A 56 -4.99 8.79 -12.18
C ILE A 56 -4.79 10.27 -11.89
N LEU A 57 -5.85 10.94 -11.46
CA LEU A 57 -5.80 12.32 -10.97
C LEU A 57 -5.32 12.31 -9.51
N MET A 58 -4.22 13.01 -9.28
CA MET A 58 -3.62 13.17 -7.96
C MET A 58 -4.22 14.37 -7.23
N PHE A 59 -4.08 14.40 -5.90
CA PHE A 59 -4.62 15.48 -5.06
C PHE A 59 -4.02 16.87 -5.36
N ASP A 60 -2.79 16.91 -5.86
CA ASP A 60 -2.12 18.14 -6.30
C ASP A 60 -2.59 18.64 -7.69
N GLY A 61 -3.51 17.91 -8.32
CA GLY A 61 -4.02 18.21 -9.67
C GLY A 61 -3.16 17.67 -10.80
N ALA A 62 -2.03 17.01 -10.50
CA ALA A 62 -1.25 16.32 -11.52
C ALA A 62 -1.97 15.04 -11.97
N VAL A 63 -1.75 14.65 -13.23
CA VAL A 63 -2.24 13.37 -13.76
C VAL A 63 -1.05 12.45 -13.97
N ARG A 64 -1.14 11.23 -13.44
CA ARG A 64 -0.16 10.16 -13.61
C ARG A 64 -0.76 9.02 -14.41
N VAL A 65 0.03 8.42 -15.29
CA VAL A 65 -0.39 7.24 -16.05
C VAL A 65 0.15 6.01 -15.34
N VAL A 66 -0.74 5.10 -14.97
CA VAL A 66 -0.40 3.79 -14.41
C VAL A 66 -0.58 2.74 -15.49
N ASN A 67 0.38 1.83 -15.60
CA ASN A 67 0.35 0.74 -16.57
C ASN A 67 0.23 -0.58 -15.82
N ASP A 68 -0.59 -1.46 -16.36
CA ASP A 68 -0.69 -2.86 -15.95
C ASP A 68 0.50 -3.60 -16.58
N ILE A 69 1.27 -4.28 -15.74
CA ILE A 69 2.50 -4.97 -16.13
C ILE A 69 2.28 -6.47 -16.19
N ASN A 70 1.40 -7.00 -15.34
CA ASN A 70 1.13 -8.43 -15.25
C ASN A 70 0.03 -8.90 -16.23
N GLY A 71 -0.74 -7.97 -16.79
CA GLY A 71 -1.80 -8.20 -17.76
C GLY A 71 -3.12 -8.69 -17.15
N ASP A 72 -3.32 -8.52 -15.84
CA ASP A 72 -4.52 -8.97 -15.13
C ASP A 72 -5.69 -7.97 -15.19
N GLY A 73 -5.43 -6.77 -15.70
CA GLY A 73 -6.39 -5.69 -15.88
C GLY A 73 -6.56 -4.78 -14.67
N TYR A 74 -5.84 -5.01 -13.58
CA TYR A 74 -5.94 -4.23 -12.34
C TYR A 74 -4.59 -3.64 -11.94
N PHE A 75 -4.57 -2.78 -10.92
CA PHE A 75 -3.35 -2.09 -10.49
C PHE A 75 -2.99 -2.41 -9.05
N ASN A 76 -2.04 -3.32 -8.85
CA ASN A 76 -1.62 -3.70 -7.50
C ASN A 76 -0.54 -2.74 -6.93
N PRO A 77 -0.75 -2.15 -5.74
CA PRO A 77 0.24 -1.33 -5.04
C PRO A 77 1.34 -2.14 -4.33
N GLY A 78 1.28 -3.48 -4.42
CA GLY A 78 2.23 -4.40 -3.78
C GLY A 78 1.64 -5.22 -2.63
N PHE A 79 0.32 -5.44 -2.60
CA PHE A 79 -0.27 -6.41 -1.67
C PHE A 79 0.03 -7.84 -2.09
N THR A 80 0.17 -8.75 -1.12
CA THR A 80 0.31 -10.18 -1.39
C THR A 80 -1.03 -10.74 -1.86
N ALA A 81 -1.29 -10.76 -3.17
CA ALA A 81 -2.44 -11.48 -3.71
C ALA A 81 -2.13 -12.99 -3.71
N THR A 82 -2.62 -13.71 -2.70
CA THR A 82 -2.47 -15.18 -2.63
C THR A 82 -3.80 -15.86 -2.94
N GLY A 83 -3.94 -16.40 -4.15
CA GLY A 83 -4.98 -17.38 -4.48
C GLY A 83 -6.39 -16.85 -4.74
N GLY A 84 -6.54 -15.58 -5.15
CA GLY A 84 -7.83 -15.02 -5.59
C GLY A 84 -8.00 -15.02 -7.12
N THR A 85 -9.24 -14.89 -7.59
CA THR A 85 -9.54 -14.48 -8.97
C THR A 85 -9.60 -12.95 -9.03
N SER A 86 -9.34 -12.35 -10.18
CA SER A 86 -9.42 -10.89 -10.36
C SER A 86 -10.78 -10.34 -9.92
N GLU A 87 -11.88 -11.07 -10.19
CA GLU A 87 -13.24 -10.69 -9.75
C GLU A 87 -13.49 -10.70 -8.24
N SER A 88 -12.71 -11.46 -7.47
CA SER A 88 -12.94 -11.62 -6.02
C SER A 88 -11.90 -10.90 -5.16
N ALA A 89 -10.67 -10.80 -5.64
CA ALA A 89 -9.55 -10.21 -4.92
C ALA A 89 -9.16 -8.83 -5.44
N GLY A 90 -9.58 -8.46 -6.66
CA GLY A 90 -9.22 -7.19 -7.31
C GLY A 90 -7.81 -7.18 -7.92
N TYR A 91 -6.92 -8.11 -7.56
CA TYR A 91 -5.62 -8.34 -8.25
C TYR A 91 -5.27 -9.82 -8.19
N THR A 92 -4.41 -10.28 -9.10
CA THR A 92 -4.09 -11.71 -9.24
C THR A 92 -2.72 -12.11 -8.71
N ASP A 93 -1.76 -11.19 -8.66
CA ASP A 93 -0.38 -11.45 -8.24
C ASP A 93 0.15 -10.32 -7.34
N ALA A 94 1.24 -10.58 -6.62
CA ALA A 94 1.90 -9.67 -5.69
C ALA A 94 2.86 -8.66 -6.36
N VAL A 95 2.81 -8.53 -7.69
CA VAL A 95 3.65 -7.57 -8.42
C VAL A 95 3.18 -6.15 -8.13
N CYS A 96 4.12 -5.28 -7.72
CA CYS A 96 3.84 -3.86 -7.56
C CYS A 96 3.81 -3.15 -8.92
N GLU A 97 2.71 -2.48 -9.23
CA GLU A 97 2.48 -1.73 -10.47
C GLU A 97 2.30 -0.23 -10.18
N MET A 98 1.89 0.09 -8.95
CA MET A 98 1.84 1.46 -8.44
C MET A 98 2.85 1.64 -7.31
N ASN A 99 3.99 2.25 -7.64
CA ASN A 99 4.95 2.60 -6.60
C ASN A 99 4.48 3.79 -5.75
N SER A 100 5.02 3.87 -4.53
CA SER A 100 4.73 4.99 -3.63
C SER A 100 5.32 6.33 -4.08
N PHE A 101 6.25 6.34 -5.04
CA PHE A 101 6.94 7.56 -5.49
C PHE A 101 6.13 8.35 -6.52
N GLU A 102 5.36 7.66 -7.36
CA GLU A 102 4.49 8.23 -8.39
C GLU A 102 3.10 8.44 -7.84
N ILE A 103 2.58 7.44 -7.10
CA ILE A 103 1.27 7.48 -6.45
C ILE A 103 1.46 7.07 -5.00
N PHE A 104 1.35 8.05 -4.10
CA PHE A 104 1.50 7.77 -2.68
C PHE A 104 0.42 6.78 -2.22
N ASN A 105 0.86 5.60 -1.78
CA ASN A 105 0.02 4.50 -1.31
C ASN A 105 0.35 4.12 0.14
N GLY A 106 1.06 4.96 0.88
CA GLY A 106 1.54 4.67 2.24
C GLY A 106 0.74 5.33 3.35
N ILE A 107 1.29 5.24 4.56
CA ILE A 107 0.83 6.02 5.72
C ILE A 107 1.93 7.03 6.08
N PHE A 108 1.56 8.30 6.23
CA PHE A 108 2.44 9.30 6.83
C PHE A 108 2.25 9.33 8.33
N LEU A 109 3.27 8.93 9.09
CA LEU A 109 3.39 9.33 10.50
C LEU A 109 4.87 9.53 10.82
N SER A 110 5.24 10.76 11.18
CA SER A 110 6.59 11.08 11.64
C SER A 110 6.96 10.20 12.83
N LEU A 111 8.02 9.41 12.67
CA LEU A 111 8.53 8.52 13.72
C LEU A 111 9.17 9.30 14.87
N ASP A 112 9.57 10.57 14.64
CA ASP A 112 10.33 11.39 15.58
C ASP A 112 9.48 12.42 16.35
N ILE A 113 8.24 12.70 15.94
CA ILE A 113 7.47 13.85 16.48
C ILE A 113 6.39 13.46 17.51
N ILE A 114 6.05 12.17 17.67
CA ILE A 114 4.98 11.75 18.59
C ILE A 114 5.52 10.79 19.66
N ASN A 115 6.23 11.36 20.64
CA ASN A 115 6.33 10.71 21.95
C ASN A 115 5.07 11.09 22.75
N LYS A 116 4.33 10.09 23.24
CA LYS A 116 3.29 10.34 24.25
C LYS A 116 4.02 10.82 25.51
N ASP A 117 3.94 12.12 25.78
CA ASP A 117 4.40 12.64 27.06
C ASP A 117 3.55 12.07 28.19
N LYS A 118 4.11 11.99 29.39
CA LYS A 118 3.37 11.52 30.56
C LYS A 118 2.28 12.54 30.89
N PHE A 119 1.01 12.12 30.83
CA PHE A 119 -0.05 12.85 31.49
C PHE A 119 0.06 12.55 32.98
N GLU A 120 0.86 13.38 33.65
CA GLU A 120 1.14 13.40 35.11
C GLU A 120 1.85 12.16 35.68
#